data_AF-A0A9W7HVM0-F1
#
_entry.id   AF-A0A9W7HVM0-F1
#
_cell.length_a   1.000
_cell.length_b   1.000
_cell.length_c   1.000
_cell.angle_alpha   90.00
_cell.angle_beta   90.00
_cell.angle_gamma   90.00
#
_symmetry.space_group_name_H-M   'P 1'
#
loop_
_entity.id
_entity.type
_entity.pdbx_description
1 polymer ?
#
loop_
_entity_poly.entity_id
_entity_poly.type
_entity_poly.pdbx_seq_one_letter_code
_entity_poly.pdbx_strand_id
1 'polypeptide(L)'
;MLGGPYYNVYLGRKDSRLSSASSIEGKLPKPTMGMSQLINLFASSGFTVQEMVAFSGAHTIGFSHCKEFSSNVGNDTHYNPRFAQALKQACADYPKNPTLSVLHLK
;
A
#
# COMPACT_ATOMS: atom_id res chain seq x y z
N MET A 1 -13.20 11.51 12.58
CA MET A 1 -13.35 10.28 11.77
C MET A 1 -13.55 10.67 10.30
N LEU A 2 -13.15 9.81 9.34
CA LEU A 2 -13.15 10.11 7.90
C LEU A 2 -14.42 9.66 7.15
N GLY A 3 -15.52 9.40 7.88
CA GLY A 3 -16.81 9.04 7.27
C GLY A 3 -16.98 7.57 6.82
N GLY A 4 -16.07 6.68 7.22
CA GLY A 4 -16.16 5.25 6.91
C GLY A 4 -17.25 4.48 7.68
N PRO A 5 -17.55 3.23 7.29
CA PRO A 5 -18.56 2.40 7.93
C PRO A 5 -18.17 2.02 9.37
N TYR A 6 -19.19 1.75 10.19
CA TYR A 6 -19.02 1.24 11.54
C TYR A 6 -19.03 -0.28 11.57
N TYR A 7 -18.24 -0.86 12.47
CA TYR A 7 -18.25 -2.29 12.76
C TYR A 7 -17.94 -2.52 14.24
N ASN A 8 -18.48 -3.61 14.80
CA ASN A 8 -18.21 -3.98 16.18
C ASN A 8 -16.80 -4.56 16.31
N VAL A 9 -16.01 -4.05 17.24
CA VAL A 9 -14.64 -4.51 17.49
C VAL A 9 -14.65 -5.56 18.60
N TYR A 10 -14.18 -6.77 18.28
CA TYR A 10 -13.90 -7.78 19.30
C TYR A 10 -12.69 -7.38 20.15
N LEU A 11 -12.87 -7.34 21.46
CA LEU A 11 -11.86 -6.94 22.45
C LEU A 11 -11.20 -8.17 23.10
N GLY A 12 -10.10 -7.96 23.83
CA GLY A 12 -9.44 -9.00 24.64
C GLY A 12 -8.12 -9.56 24.09
N ARG A 13 -7.59 -9.02 22.98
CA ARG A 13 -6.22 -9.31 22.52
C ARG A 13 -5.20 -8.83 23.57
N LYS A 14 -4.17 -9.64 23.82
CA LYS A 14 -3.07 -9.34 24.76
C LYS A 14 -1.80 -8.93 23.99
N ASP A 15 -0.98 -8.10 24.60
CA ASP A 15 0.27 -7.64 24.00
C ASP A 15 1.36 -8.72 24.03
N SER A 16 2.09 -8.84 22.91
CA SER A 16 3.29 -9.67 22.83
C SER A 16 4.46 -9.02 23.55
N ARG A 17 5.36 -9.83 24.12
CA ARG A 17 6.65 -9.38 24.67
C ARG A 17 7.81 -9.50 23.69
N LEU A 18 7.55 -10.00 22.49
CA LEU A 18 8.54 -10.27 21.46
C LEU A 18 8.18 -9.47 20.20
N SER A 19 9.19 -8.85 19.61
CA SER A 19 9.12 -8.17 18.30
C SER A 19 10.39 -8.50 17.52
N SER A 20 10.23 -8.97 16.29
CA SER A 20 11.36 -9.30 15.41
C SER A 20 11.08 -8.89 13.98
N ALA A 21 11.99 -8.13 13.38
CA ALA A 21 11.92 -7.71 11.99
C ALA A 21 11.97 -8.91 11.02
N SER A 22 12.71 -9.98 11.34
CA SER A 22 12.77 -11.17 10.49
C SER A 22 11.44 -11.93 10.41
N SER A 23 10.54 -11.73 11.37
CA SER A 23 9.26 -12.45 11.43
C SER A 23 8.26 -12.05 10.34
N ILE A 24 8.45 -10.89 9.71
CA ILE A 24 7.56 -10.29 8.69
C ILE A 24 8.09 -10.45 7.26
N GLU A 25 9.31 -10.95 7.10
CA GLU A 25 9.92 -11.11 5.78
C GLU A 25 9.05 -12.05 4.92
N GLY A 26 8.67 -11.58 3.73
CA GLY A 26 7.77 -12.31 2.83
C GLY A 26 6.30 -12.36 3.26
N LYS A 27 5.91 -11.77 4.40
CA LYS A 27 4.53 -11.75 4.90
C LYS A 27 3.78 -10.45 4.63
N LEU A 28 4.49 -9.38 4.26
CA LEU A 28 3.87 -8.09 3.96
C LEU A 28 3.85 -7.83 2.44
N PRO A 29 2.72 -7.31 1.91
CA PRO A 29 2.64 -6.94 0.51
C PRO A 29 3.57 -5.77 0.21
N LYS A 30 4.25 -5.83 -0.94
CA LYS A 30 5.06 -4.73 -1.47
C LYS A 30 4.35 -4.10 -2.67
N PRO A 31 4.49 -2.78 -2.90
CA PRO A 31 3.85 -2.09 -4.03
C PRO A 31 4.35 -2.58 -5.40
N THR A 32 5.48 -3.29 -5.45
CA THR A 32 6.07 -3.87 -6.65
C THR A 32 5.61 -5.31 -6.92
N MET A 33 4.80 -5.92 -6.06
CA MET A 33 4.31 -7.28 -6.26
C MET A 33 3.26 -7.34 -7.38
N GLY A 34 3.35 -8.38 -8.20
CA GLY A 34 2.31 -8.69 -9.19
C GLY A 34 1.04 -9.25 -8.56
N MET A 35 -0.06 -9.23 -9.32
CA MET A 35 -1.37 -9.67 -8.84
C MET A 35 -1.37 -11.10 -8.26
N SER A 36 -0.76 -12.06 -8.95
CA SER A 36 -0.69 -13.46 -8.46
C SER A 36 0.08 -13.60 -7.15
N GLN A 37 1.10 -12.78 -6.92
CA GLN A 37 1.86 -12.77 -5.66
C GLN A 37 1.00 -12.21 -4.53
N LEU A 38 0.25 -11.13 -4.78
CA LEU A 38 -0.68 -10.57 -3.80
C LEU A 38 -1.78 -11.56 -3.43
N ILE A 39 -2.40 -12.21 -4.42
CA ILE A 39 -3.43 -13.23 -4.20
C ILE A 39 -2.90 -14.36 -3.31
N ASN A 40 -1.73 -14.90 -3.64
CA ASN A 40 -1.12 -15.99 -2.85
C ASN A 40 -0.78 -15.54 -1.42
N LEU A 41 -0.29 -14.31 -1.26
CA LEU A 41 0.05 -13.77 0.05
C LEU A 41 -1.18 -13.61 0.95
N PHE A 42 -2.27 -13.02 0.44
CA PHE A 42 -3.53 -12.90 1.17
C PHE A 42 -4.16 -14.26 1.47
N ALA A 43 -4.13 -15.19 0.52
CA ALA A 43 -4.59 -16.56 0.71
C ALA A 43 -3.81 -17.29 1.81
N SER A 44 -2.49 -17.05 1.94
CA SER A 44 -1.68 -17.62 3.03
C SER A 44 -2.10 -17.14 4.43
N SER A 45 -2.79 -16.00 4.50
CA SER A 45 -3.37 -15.44 5.73
C SER A 45 -4.87 -15.79 5.90
N GLY A 46 -5.41 -16.63 5.01
CA GLY A 46 -6.79 -17.10 5.07
C GLY A 46 -7.82 -16.18 4.41
N PHE A 47 -7.41 -15.20 3.61
CA PHE A 47 -8.31 -14.28 2.92
C PHE A 47 -8.61 -14.72 1.49
N THR A 48 -9.85 -14.46 1.06
CA THR A 48 -10.29 -14.60 -0.33
C THR A 48 -9.81 -13.44 -1.21
N VAL A 49 -9.87 -13.62 -2.53
CA VAL A 49 -9.57 -12.54 -3.49
C VAL A 49 -10.52 -11.35 -3.30
N GLN A 50 -11.79 -11.60 -3.00
CA GLN A 50 -12.76 -10.54 -2.75
C GLN A 50 -12.39 -9.70 -1.52
N GLU A 51 -11.94 -10.33 -0.44
CA GLU A 51 -11.47 -9.63 0.77
C GLU A 51 -10.17 -8.85 0.50
N MET A 52 -9.24 -9.40 -0.28
CA MET A 52 -8.04 -8.67 -0.71
C MET A 52 -8.40 -7.38 -1.46
N VAL A 53 -9.37 -7.45 -2.38
CA VAL A 53 -9.86 -6.27 -3.11
C VAL A 53 -10.54 -5.27 -2.15
N ALA A 54 -11.35 -5.76 -1.21
CA ALA A 54 -11.97 -4.92 -0.19
C ALA A 54 -10.92 -4.18 0.68
N PHE A 55 -9.87 -4.87 1.11
CA PHE A 55 -8.76 -4.26 1.88
C PHE A 55 -7.94 -3.27 1.06
N SER A 56 -7.82 -3.48 -0.24
CA SER A 56 -7.16 -2.52 -1.14
C SER A 56 -7.89 -1.17 -1.17
N GLY A 57 -9.18 -1.14 -0.83
CA GLY A 57 -9.95 0.08 -0.62
C GLY A 57 -9.42 0.97 0.50
N ALA A 58 -8.62 0.45 1.45
CA ALA A 58 -7.97 1.26 2.48
C ALA A 58 -7.03 2.34 1.90
N HIS A 59 -6.57 2.16 0.66
CA HIS A 59 -5.77 3.17 -0.06
C HIS A 59 -6.56 4.41 -0.50
N THR A 60 -7.88 4.50 -0.23
CA THR A 60 -8.69 5.70 -0.52
C THR A 60 -8.34 6.91 0.36
N ILE A 61 -7.59 6.68 1.44
CA ILE A 61 -7.12 7.72 2.37
C ILE A 61 -5.62 7.56 2.64
N GLY A 62 -4.98 8.64 3.07
CA GLY A 62 -3.57 8.66 3.45
C GLY A 62 -2.64 9.08 2.31
N PHE A 63 -1.34 8.86 2.51
CA PHE A 63 -0.28 9.28 1.60
C PHE A 63 0.73 8.13 1.43
N SER A 64 1.46 8.15 0.32
CA SER A 64 2.56 7.21 0.09
C SER A 64 3.85 7.98 -0.16
N HIS A 65 4.98 7.45 0.32
CA HIS A 65 6.29 8.01 0.00
C HIS A 65 6.58 7.85 -1.48
N CYS A 66 7.13 8.88 -2.11
CA CYS A 66 7.45 8.87 -3.53
C CYS A 66 8.32 7.69 -3.95
N LYS A 67 9.23 7.23 -3.07
CA LYS A 67 10.10 6.08 -3.32
C LYS A 67 9.35 4.78 -3.61
N GLU A 68 8.12 4.64 -3.13
CA GLU A 68 7.33 3.40 -3.22
C GLU A 68 6.73 3.17 -4.62
N PHE A 69 6.56 4.23 -5.43
CA PHE A 69 5.89 4.13 -6.72
C PHE A 69 6.60 4.86 -7.88
N SER A 70 7.56 5.74 -7.61
CA SER A 70 8.17 6.60 -8.65
C SER A 70 8.86 5.82 -9.77
N SER A 71 9.41 4.64 -9.48
CA SER A 71 10.00 3.76 -10.51
C SER A 71 8.98 3.31 -11.56
N ASN A 72 7.73 3.10 -11.14
CA ASN A 72 6.68 2.55 -12.00
C ASN A 72 6.02 3.66 -12.83
N VAL A 73 5.85 4.87 -12.28
CA VAL A 73 5.26 6.01 -12.99
C VAL A 73 6.06 6.42 -14.25
N GLY A 74 7.36 6.10 -14.28
CA GLY A 74 8.22 6.29 -15.46
C GLY A 74 7.93 5.34 -16.62
N ASN A 75 7.61 4.09 -16.31
CA ASN A 75 7.69 2.96 -17.24
C ASN A 75 6.34 2.30 -17.53
N ASP A 76 5.36 2.49 -16.64
CA ASP A 76 4.05 1.83 -16.72
C ASP A 76 3.09 2.64 -17.61
N THR A 77 2.71 2.04 -18.73
CA THR A 77 1.82 2.62 -19.74
C THR A 77 0.34 2.60 -19.32
N HIS A 78 0.00 1.94 -18.20
CA HIS A 78 -1.36 1.90 -17.68
C HIS A 78 -1.74 3.16 -16.89
N TYR A 79 -0.78 4.02 -16.52
CA TYR A 79 -1.10 5.31 -15.90
C TYR A 79 -1.75 6.27 -16.89
N ASN A 80 -2.71 7.06 -16.40
CA ASN A 80 -3.16 8.24 -17.12
C ASN A 80 -1.96 9.20 -17.32
N PRO A 81 -1.66 9.67 -18.54
CA PRO A 81 -0.46 10.48 -18.79
C PRO A 81 -0.41 11.79 -18.00
N ARG A 82 -1.54 12.47 -17.81
CA ARG A 82 -1.61 13.71 -17.01
C ARG A 82 -1.33 13.42 -15.54
N PHE A 83 -1.90 12.35 -15.02
CA PHE A 83 -1.68 11.94 -13.63
C PHE A 83 -0.22 11.52 -13.40
N ALA A 84 0.35 10.73 -14.31
CA ALA A 84 1.77 10.35 -14.26
C ALA A 84 2.69 11.57 -14.29
N GLN A 85 2.40 12.56 -15.14
CA GLN A 85 3.16 13.80 -15.19
C GLN A 85 3.08 14.58 -13.87
N ALA A 86 1.88 14.70 -13.30
CA ALA A 86 1.68 15.37 -12.01
C ALA A 86 2.45 14.67 -10.88
N LEU A 87 2.43 13.33 -10.83
CA LEU A 87 3.20 12.55 -9.86
C LEU A 87 4.71 12.73 -10.04
N LYS A 88 5.22 12.75 -11.29
CA LYS A 88 6.64 13.00 -11.58
C LYS A 88 7.09 14.37 -11.07
N GLN A 89 6.27 15.39 -11.27
CA GLN A 89 6.55 16.74 -10.79
C GLN A 89 6.51 16.82 -9.27
N ALA A 90 5.45 16.30 -8.65
CA ALA A 90 5.28 16.33 -7.20
C ALA A 90 6.39 15.55 -6.46
N CYS A 91 6.96 14.53 -7.11
CA CYS A 91 8.03 13.71 -6.56
C CYS A 91 9.44 14.07 -7.05
N ALA A 92 9.66 15.15 -7.81
CA ALA A 92 10.96 15.41 -8.46
C ALA A 92 12.16 15.40 -7.49
N ASP A 93 11.97 15.86 -6.26
CA ASP A 93 13.03 15.95 -5.24
C ASP A 93 13.12 14.74 -4.29
N TYR A 94 12.33 13.68 -4.49
CA TYR A 94 12.34 12.51 -3.59
C TYR A 94 13.72 11.85 -3.41
N PRO A 95 14.64 11.83 -4.39
CA PRO A 95 15.97 11.26 -4.19
C PRO A 95 16.81 12.04 -3.17
N LYS A 96 16.54 13.35 -3.01
CA LYS A 96 17.20 14.22 -2.02
C LYS A 96 16.43 14.27 -0.71
N ASN A 97 15.11 14.10 -0.77
CA ASN A 97 14.23 14.09 0.38
C ASN A 97 13.43 12.77 0.46
N PRO A 98 13.95 11.75 1.18
CA PRO A 98 13.34 10.43 1.23
C PRO A 98 12.01 10.39 2.01
N THR A 99 11.66 11.44 2.74
CA THR A 99 10.38 11.54 3.47
C THR A 99 9.27 12.14 2.62
N LEU A 100 9.57 12.62 1.41
CA LEU A 100 8.58 13.20 0.51
C LEU A 100 7.46 12.18 0.22
N SER A 101 6.23 12.58 0.54
CA SER A 101 5.03 11.77 0.39
C SER A 101 3.94 12.57 -0.29
N VAL A 102 3.18 11.91 -1.16
CA VAL A 102 2.07 12.52 -1.88
C VAL A 102 0.84 11.62 -1.82
N LEU A 103 -0.33 12.21 -2.03
CA LEU A 103 -1.57 11.45 -2.14
C LEU A 103 -1.53 10.70 -3.47
N HIS A 104 -1.45 9.38 -3.40
CA HIS A 104 -1.47 8.50 -4.56
C HIS A 104 -2.79 7.74 -4.55
N LEU A 105 -3.78 8.27 -5.27
CA LEU A 105 -5.03 7.58 -5.55
C LEU A 105 -4.92 7.00 -6.96
N LYS A 106 -4.82 5.67 -7.05
CA LYS A 106 -5.01 4.97 -8.33
C LYS A 106 -6.49 4.98 -8.71
#